data_AF-A0AAU9WXG7-F1
#
_entry.id   AF-A0AAU9WXG7-F1
#
_cell.length_a   1.000
_cell.length_b   1.000
_cell.length_c   1.000
_cell.angle_alpha   90.00
_cell.angle_beta   90.00
_cell.angle_gamma   90.00
#
_symmetry.space_group_name_H-M   'P 1'
#
loop_
_entity.id
_entity.type
_entity.pdbx_description
1 polymer ?
#
loop_
_entity_poly.entity_id
_entity_poly.type
_entity_poly.pdbx_seq_one_letter_code
_entity_poly.pdbx_strand_id
1 'polypeptide(L)'
;MQSVKLNVGGHYFTTSLQTLTKDPNSMLAAMFSETFEMKPSEDGAFFIDRDGTHFRFILNYLRTGKLTSPEGEAALKELQEEAEFYQIEGLIEKLKVNSESLTSVKLNVGGHHFTTSLQTLTRDPNSMLAAMFSGKFPMEPHGDGAFFIDRDGTHFRFILNYLRTGKLTFPEGATALAEFKEEADFYQIQGILDELDDTRLKSEF
;
A
#
# COMPACT_ATOMS: atom_id res chain seq x y z
N MET A 1 -36.61 2.70 -11.94
CA MET A 1 -35.47 1.93 -11.42
C MET A 1 -35.87 1.43 -10.04
N GLN A 2 -35.90 0.12 -9.79
CA GLN A 2 -36.32 -0.41 -8.49
C GLN A 2 -35.23 -0.11 -7.45
N SER A 3 -35.63 0.54 -6.35
CA SER A 3 -34.75 0.82 -5.23
C SER A 3 -34.66 -0.39 -4.31
N VAL A 4 -33.45 -0.64 -3.80
CA VAL A 4 -33.13 -1.68 -2.82
C VAL A 4 -32.67 -0.97 -1.56
N LYS A 5 -33.25 -1.37 -0.41
CA LYS A 5 -32.84 -0.91 0.91
C LYS A 5 -31.91 -1.94 1.53
N LEU A 6 -30.77 -1.50 2.04
CA LEU A 6 -29.81 -2.34 2.74
C LEU A 6 -29.66 -1.84 4.17
N ASN A 7 -29.52 -2.76 5.11
CA ASN A 7 -29.12 -2.48 6.48
C ASN A 7 -27.82 -3.23 6.75
N VAL A 8 -26.71 -2.51 6.83
CA VAL A 8 -25.36 -3.06 7.05
C VAL A 8 -24.96 -2.75 8.49
N GLY A 9 -25.17 -3.71 9.40
CA GLY A 9 -24.85 -3.55 10.82
C GLY A 9 -25.49 -2.35 11.51
N GLY A 10 -26.69 -1.94 11.08
CA GLY A 10 -27.40 -0.77 11.59
C GLY A 10 -27.30 0.48 10.71
N HIS A 11 -26.43 0.47 9.69
CA HIS A 11 -26.33 1.56 8.71
C HIS A 11 -27.26 1.30 7.52
N TYR A 12 -28.21 2.22 7.31
CA TYR A 12 -29.18 2.10 6.23
C TYR A 12 -28.68 2.77 4.95
N PHE A 13 -28.73 2.03 3.86
CA PHE A 13 -28.40 2.50 2.52
C PHE A 13 -29.55 2.26 1.56
N THR A 14 -29.68 3.11 0.54
CA THR A 14 -30.61 2.90 -0.57
C THR A 14 -29.84 3.00 -1.88
N THR A 15 -30.08 2.04 -2.77
CA THR A 15 -29.41 1.96 -4.08
C THR A 15 -30.28 1.23 -5.10
N SER A 16 -29.76 0.90 -6.29
CA SER A 16 -30.45 0.10 -7.31
C SER A 16 -29.83 -1.30 -7.44
N LEU A 17 -30.61 -2.27 -7.90
CA LEU A 17 -30.10 -3.61 -8.28
C LEU A 17 -28.95 -3.50 -9.28
N GLN A 18 -29.07 -2.64 -10.28
CA GLN A 18 -28.01 -2.38 -11.27
C GLN A 18 -26.67 -1.97 -10.64
N THR A 19 -26.70 -1.24 -9.52
CA THR A 19 -25.48 -0.86 -8.80
C THR A 19 -24.89 -2.07 -8.07
N LEU A 20 -25.74 -2.85 -7.39
CA LEU A 20 -25.32 -4.01 -6.61
C LEU A 20 -24.79 -5.15 -7.48
N THR A 21 -25.32 -5.28 -8.70
CA THR A 21 -24.90 -6.28 -9.69
C THR A 21 -23.87 -5.73 -10.69
N LYS A 22 -23.26 -4.58 -10.40
CA LYS A 22 -22.29 -3.95 -11.31
C LYS A 22 -21.04 -4.82 -11.50
N ASP A 23 -20.59 -5.42 -10.41
CA ASP A 23 -19.53 -6.42 -10.40
C ASP A 23 -20.18 -7.81 -10.28
N PRO A 24 -20.27 -8.58 -11.39
CA PRO A 24 -21.01 -9.84 -11.41
C PRO A 24 -20.39 -10.93 -10.54
N ASN A 25 -19.11 -10.80 -10.17
CA ASN A 25 -18.41 -11.78 -9.33
C ASN A 25 -18.49 -11.43 -7.84
N SER A 26 -19.01 -10.25 -7.50
CA SER A 26 -19.11 -9.80 -6.12
C SER A 26 -20.18 -10.56 -5.32
N MET A 27 -19.98 -10.63 -4.01
CA MET A 27 -20.98 -11.15 -3.07
C MET A 27 -22.31 -10.40 -3.20
N LEU A 28 -22.27 -9.07 -3.41
CA LEU A 28 -23.46 -8.25 -3.57
C LEU A 28 -24.24 -8.64 -4.84
N ALA A 29 -23.57 -8.96 -5.94
CA ALA A 29 -24.26 -9.48 -7.11
C ALA A 29 -24.88 -10.86 -6.85
N ALA A 30 -24.16 -11.74 -6.15
CA ALA A 30 -24.67 -13.07 -5.80
C ALA A 30 -25.92 -13.00 -4.90
N MET A 31 -25.92 -12.13 -3.87
CA MET A 31 -27.04 -11.93 -2.94
C MET A 31 -28.35 -11.52 -3.62
N PHE A 32 -28.26 -10.86 -4.77
CA PHE A 32 -29.41 -10.38 -5.55
C PHE A 32 -29.54 -11.09 -6.91
N SER A 33 -28.86 -12.23 -7.07
CA SER A 33 -29.00 -13.10 -8.22
C SER A 33 -30.17 -14.07 -8.03
N GLU A 34 -30.64 -14.68 -9.12
CA GLU A 34 -31.69 -15.72 -9.07
C GLU A 34 -31.28 -16.96 -8.27
N THR A 35 -29.98 -17.13 -7.99
CA THR A 35 -29.45 -18.30 -7.28
C THR A 35 -29.49 -18.17 -5.76
N PHE A 36 -29.70 -16.96 -5.23
CA PHE A 36 -29.72 -16.69 -3.79
C PHE A 36 -30.94 -15.84 -3.43
N GLU A 37 -32.04 -16.47 -3.03
CA GLU A 37 -33.24 -15.76 -2.57
C GLU A 37 -33.03 -15.21 -1.14
N MET A 38 -32.39 -14.05 -1.03
CA MET A 38 -32.39 -13.31 0.23
C MET A 38 -33.80 -12.75 0.50
N LYS A 39 -34.30 -12.92 1.72
CA LYS A 39 -35.58 -12.33 2.14
C LYS A 39 -35.33 -11.01 2.87
N PRO A 40 -36.05 -9.94 2.53
CA PRO A 40 -35.95 -8.70 3.28
C PRO A 40 -36.57 -8.86 4.68
N SER A 41 -36.13 -8.02 5.61
CA SER A 41 -36.74 -7.83 6.92
C SER A 41 -38.15 -7.22 6.82
N GLU A 42 -38.86 -7.13 7.95
CA GLU A 42 -40.22 -6.57 8.02
C GLU A 42 -40.33 -5.14 7.46
N ASP A 43 -39.26 -4.35 7.56
CA ASP A 43 -39.17 -2.97 7.05
C ASP A 43 -38.80 -2.88 5.55
N GLY A 44 -38.62 -4.04 4.90
CA GLY A 44 -38.23 -4.16 3.50
C GLY A 44 -36.73 -3.99 3.24
N ALA A 45 -35.89 -3.89 4.27
CA ALA A 45 -34.43 -3.81 4.11
C ALA A 45 -33.79 -5.21 4.09
N PHE A 46 -32.79 -5.39 3.24
CA PHE A 46 -31.95 -6.58 3.26
C PHE A 46 -30.82 -6.38 4.26
N PHE A 47 -30.76 -7.24 5.26
CA PHE A 47 -29.77 -7.14 6.32
C PHE A 47 -28.45 -7.82 5.93
N ILE A 48 -27.34 -7.14 6.22
CA ILE A 48 -25.98 -7.64 6.08
C ILE A 48 -25.31 -7.50 7.44
N ASP A 49 -24.84 -8.62 7.99
CA ASP A 49 -24.16 -8.67 9.29
C ASP A 49 -22.69 -8.24 9.15
N ARG A 50 -22.48 -6.94 8.90
CA ARG A 50 -21.17 -6.29 8.71
C ARG A 50 -21.19 -4.87 9.25
N ASP A 51 -20.02 -4.29 9.47
CA ASP A 51 -19.90 -2.88 9.83
C ASP A 51 -20.18 -1.98 8.60
N GLY A 52 -21.18 -1.11 8.72
CA GLY A 52 -21.58 -0.20 7.64
C GLY A 52 -20.71 1.05 7.48
N THR A 53 -19.75 1.31 8.38
CA THR A 53 -18.94 2.54 8.43
C THR A 53 -18.29 2.90 7.09
N HIS A 54 -17.76 1.90 6.39
CA HIS A 54 -17.04 2.04 5.11
C HIS A 54 -17.90 1.71 3.87
N PHE A 55 -19.11 1.18 4.07
CA PHE A 55 -19.95 0.69 2.97
C PHE A 55 -20.34 1.79 1.96
N ARG A 56 -20.33 3.06 2.37
CA ARG A 56 -20.56 4.20 1.45
C ARG A 56 -19.54 4.24 0.30
N PHE A 57 -18.29 3.89 0.58
CA PHE A 57 -17.20 3.92 -0.41
C PHE A 57 -17.34 2.77 -1.40
N ILE A 58 -17.73 1.59 -0.90
CA ILE A 58 -18.12 0.44 -1.72
C ILE A 58 -19.22 0.85 -2.72
N LEU A 59 -20.31 1.45 -2.23
CA LEU A 59 -21.41 1.89 -3.09
C LEU A 59 -20.98 2.95 -4.11
N ASN A 60 -20.17 3.93 -3.70
CA ASN A 60 -19.70 4.97 -4.61
C ASN A 60 -18.80 4.40 -5.71
N TYR A 61 -17.97 3.42 -5.38
CA TYR A 61 -17.18 2.68 -6.34
C TYR A 61 -18.08 1.95 -7.34
N LEU A 62 -19.07 1.16 -6.88
CA LEU A 62 -19.97 0.44 -7.77
C LEU A 62 -20.81 1.37 -8.66
N ARG A 63 -21.12 2.59 -8.20
CA ARG A 63 -21.85 3.59 -9.00
C ARG A 63 -20.99 4.22 -10.10
N THR A 64 -19.73 4.54 -9.79
CA THR A 64 -18.92 5.44 -10.63
C THR A 64 -17.68 4.80 -11.24
N GLY A 65 -17.25 3.66 -10.70
CA GLY A 65 -15.95 3.03 -10.96
C GLY A 65 -14.75 3.80 -10.39
N LYS A 66 -14.97 4.91 -9.69
CA LYS A 66 -13.90 5.76 -9.14
C LYS A 66 -13.62 5.37 -7.69
N LEU A 67 -12.34 5.35 -7.32
CA LEU A 67 -11.92 5.18 -5.93
C LEU A 67 -12.11 6.50 -5.20
N THR A 68 -13.03 6.51 -4.23
CA THR A 68 -13.09 7.53 -3.19
C THR A 68 -12.72 6.83 -1.89
N SER A 69 -11.63 7.23 -1.26
CA SER A 69 -11.12 6.58 -0.04
C SER A 69 -11.36 7.45 1.19
N PRO A 70 -11.49 6.85 2.39
CA PRO A 70 -11.38 7.58 3.63
C PRO A 70 -9.96 8.13 3.82
N GLU A 71 -9.83 9.12 4.70
CA GLU A 71 -8.54 9.66 5.12
C GLU A 71 -7.93 8.78 6.23
N GLY A 72 -6.64 8.50 6.13
CA GLY A 72 -5.89 7.72 7.12
C GLY A 72 -5.70 6.25 6.76
N GLU A 73 -4.55 5.70 7.16
CA GLU A 73 -4.14 4.32 6.84
C GLU A 73 -5.06 3.27 7.47
N ALA A 74 -5.47 3.47 8.73
CA ALA A 74 -6.39 2.56 9.41
C ALA A 74 -7.73 2.42 8.66
N ALA A 75 -8.33 3.55 8.27
CA ALA A 75 -9.60 3.55 7.54
C ALA A 75 -9.45 2.98 6.11
N LEU A 76 -8.28 3.15 5.48
CA LEU A 76 -7.97 2.50 4.20
C LEU A 76 -7.91 0.98 4.34
N LYS A 77 -7.27 0.49 5.41
CA LYS A 77 -7.20 -0.94 5.70
C LYS A 77 -8.58 -1.53 6.00
N GLU A 78 -9.37 -0.85 6.81
CA GLU A 78 -10.77 -1.26 7.09
C GLU A 78 -11.61 -1.29 5.81
N LEU A 79 -11.48 -0.29 4.93
CA LEU A 79 -12.13 -0.30 3.62
C LEU A 79 -11.65 -1.47 2.74
N GLN A 80 -10.36 -1.81 2.79
CA GLN A 80 -9.83 -2.96 2.06
C GLN A 80 -10.45 -4.27 2.57
N GLU A 81 -10.53 -4.46 3.90
CA GLU A 81 -11.15 -5.63 4.52
C GLU A 81 -12.63 -5.76 4.10
N GLU A 82 -13.37 -4.65 4.01
CA GLU A 82 -14.74 -4.67 3.47
C GLU A 82 -14.77 -5.02 1.98
N ALA A 83 -13.88 -4.46 1.16
CA ALA A 83 -13.82 -4.78 -0.28
C ALA A 83 -13.53 -6.27 -0.53
N GLU A 84 -12.69 -6.89 0.31
CA GLU A 84 -12.41 -8.32 0.32
C GLU A 84 -13.62 -9.15 0.75
N PHE A 85 -14.32 -8.74 1.82
CA PHE A 85 -15.54 -9.40 2.26
C PHE A 85 -16.62 -9.43 1.17
N TYR A 86 -16.88 -8.28 0.54
CA TYR A 86 -17.86 -8.18 -0.54
C TYR A 86 -17.35 -8.72 -1.89
N GLN A 87 -16.08 -9.15 -1.98
CA GLN A 87 -15.45 -9.72 -3.17
C GLN A 87 -15.51 -8.79 -4.39
N ILE A 88 -15.18 -7.50 -4.19
CA ILE A 88 -15.20 -6.50 -5.27
C ILE A 88 -13.78 -6.35 -5.82
N GLU A 89 -13.40 -7.24 -6.72
CA GLU A 89 -12.01 -7.40 -7.20
C GLU A 89 -11.42 -6.08 -7.72
N GLY A 90 -12.17 -5.36 -8.56
CA GLY A 90 -11.70 -4.10 -9.14
C GLY A 90 -11.50 -2.98 -8.10
N LEU A 91 -12.10 -3.08 -6.91
CA LEU A 91 -11.85 -2.14 -5.81
C LEU A 91 -10.62 -2.58 -5.00
N ILE A 92 -10.50 -3.88 -4.72
CA ILE A 92 -9.33 -4.48 -4.06
C ILE A 92 -8.05 -4.12 -4.81
N GLU A 93 -8.03 -4.28 -6.13
CA GLU A 93 -6.86 -3.93 -6.96
C GLU A 93 -6.51 -2.44 -6.85
N LYS A 94 -7.50 -1.55 -6.90
CA LYS A 94 -7.27 -0.11 -6.78
C LYS A 94 -6.76 0.29 -5.42
N LEU A 95 -7.25 -0.34 -4.35
CA LEU A 95 -6.80 -0.07 -2.99
C LEU A 95 -5.35 -0.52 -2.79
N LYS A 96 -4.95 -1.68 -3.32
CA LYS A 96 -3.56 -2.16 -3.30
C LYS A 96 -2.60 -1.21 -4.03
N VAL A 97 -2.94 -0.77 -5.24
CA VAL A 97 -2.13 0.19 -6.00
C VAL A 97 -2.01 1.53 -5.27
N ASN A 98 -3.09 1.98 -4.61
CA ASN A 98 -3.09 3.25 -3.90
C ASN A 98 -2.32 3.18 -2.58
N SER A 99 -2.43 2.08 -1.82
CA SER A 99 -1.60 1.87 -0.62
C SER A 99 -0.11 1.79 -0.95
N GLU A 100 0.25 1.29 -2.13
CA GLU A 100 1.64 1.24 -2.61
C GLU A 100 2.14 2.61 -3.12
N SER A 101 1.24 3.51 -3.53
CA SER A 101 1.56 4.79 -4.19
C SER A 101 1.49 6.04 -3.30
N LEU A 102 0.87 6.01 -2.12
CA LEU A 102 0.30 7.25 -1.54
C LEU A 102 1.15 8.11 -0.59
N THR A 103 2.40 7.78 -0.29
CA THR A 103 3.24 8.71 0.48
C THR A 103 4.60 8.89 -0.19
N SER A 104 4.70 10.00 -0.93
CA SER A 104 5.97 10.54 -1.37
C SER A 104 6.76 10.97 -0.13
N VAL A 105 7.78 10.18 0.23
CA VAL A 105 8.71 10.47 1.32
C VAL A 105 9.87 11.30 0.76
N LYS A 106 10.10 12.46 1.37
CA LYS A 106 11.29 13.28 1.13
C LYS A 106 12.37 12.90 2.13
N LEU A 107 13.57 12.65 1.65
CA LEU A 107 14.74 12.32 2.46
C LEU A 107 15.81 13.37 2.25
N ASN A 108 16.50 13.74 3.33
CA ASN A 108 17.73 14.51 3.30
C ASN A 108 18.84 13.66 3.94
N VAL A 109 19.75 13.12 3.12
CA VAL A 109 20.86 12.26 3.54
C VAL A 109 22.15 13.07 3.48
N GLY A 110 22.57 13.64 4.62
CA GLY A 110 23.78 14.46 4.70
C GLY A 110 23.82 15.66 3.76
N GLY A 111 22.64 16.23 3.41
CA GLY A 111 22.49 17.33 2.46
C GLY A 111 21.99 16.90 1.06
N HIS A 112 22.02 15.60 0.74
CA HIS A 112 21.49 15.08 -0.51
C HIS A 112 19.99 14.82 -0.40
N HIS A 113 19.22 15.44 -1.29
CA HIS A 113 17.76 15.37 -1.27
C HIS A 113 17.26 14.29 -2.21
N PHE A 114 16.46 13.37 -1.68
CA PHE A 114 15.81 12.31 -2.44
C PHE A 114 14.31 12.32 -2.22
N THR A 115 13.57 11.86 -3.22
CA THR A 115 12.13 11.62 -3.12
C THR A 115 11.84 10.19 -3.54
N THR A 116 11.06 9.48 -2.73
CA THR A 116 10.71 8.06 -2.97
C THR A 116 9.38 7.71 -2.30
N SER A 117 8.97 6.44 -2.32
CA SER A 117 7.76 5.95 -1.63
C SER A 117 8.08 5.17 -0.35
N LEU A 118 7.14 5.09 0.59
CA LEU A 118 7.23 4.16 1.73
C LEU A 118 7.47 2.73 1.26
N GLN A 119 6.75 2.27 0.22
CA GLN A 119 6.93 0.94 -0.37
C GLN A 119 8.39 0.66 -0.77
N THR A 120 9.09 1.66 -1.34
CA THR A 120 10.50 1.50 -1.68
C THR A 120 11.35 1.34 -0.42
N LEU A 121 11.12 2.18 0.59
CA LEU A 121 11.89 2.18 1.83
C LEU A 121 11.64 0.94 2.70
N THR A 122 10.46 0.34 2.59
CA THR A 122 10.06 -0.86 3.36
C THR A 122 10.22 -2.17 2.60
N ARG A 123 10.76 -2.14 1.38
CA ARG A 123 10.88 -3.35 0.53
C ARG A 123 11.73 -4.45 1.16
N ASP A 124 12.82 -4.07 1.82
CA ASP A 124 13.61 -5.00 2.61
C ASP A 124 13.15 -4.89 4.08
N PRO A 125 12.30 -5.81 4.57
CA PRO A 125 11.69 -5.71 5.89
C PRO A 125 12.70 -5.79 7.04
N ASN A 126 13.91 -6.28 6.78
CA ASN A 126 14.97 -6.39 7.79
C ASN A 126 15.92 -5.18 7.79
N SER A 127 15.74 -4.25 6.86
CA SER A 127 16.60 -3.06 6.75
C SER A 127 16.30 -2.00 7.80
N MET A 128 17.30 -1.16 8.07
CA MET A 128 17.14 0.03 8.90
C MET A 128 16.08 0.98 8.31
N LEU A 129 16.05 1.16 6.99
CA LEU A 129 15.07 2.01 6.32
C LEU A 129 13.64 1.50 6.52
N ALA A 130 13.42 0.20 6.42
CA ALA A 130 12.11 -0.38 6.71
C ALA A 130 11.73 -0.17 8.17
N ALA A 131 12.66 -0.36 9.12
CA ALA A 131 12.40 -0.11 10.54
C ALA A 131 12.01 1.35 10.80
N MET A 132 12.79 2.31 10.27
CA MET A 132 12.54 3.75 10.37
C MET A 132 11.15 4.13 9.84
N PHE A 133 10.79 3.61 8.66
CA PHE A 133 9.58 3.99 7.95
C PHE A 133 8.43 2.98 8.11
N SER A 134 8.52 2.05 9.08
CA SER A 134 7.47 1.05 9.38
C SER A 134 6.25 1.63 10.11
N GLY A 135 6.32 2.89 10.55
CA GLY A 135 5.30 3.51 11.41
C GLY A 135 5.36 3.07 12.88
N LYS A 136 6.25 2.15 13.25
CA LYS A 136 6.41 1.67 14.64
C LYS A 136 7.09 2.69 15.56
N PHE A 137 7.89 3.59 14.99
CA PHE A 137 8.59 4.64 15.73
C PHE A 137 8.16 6.00 15.20
N PRO A 138 7.80 6.95 16.07
CA PRO A 138 7.47 8.30 15.63
C PRO A 138 8.74 8.96 15.11
N MET A 139 8.76 9.25 13.81
CA MET A 139 9.76 10.13 13.20
C MET A 139 9.09 11.43 12.78
N GLU A 140 9.66 12.55 13.18
CA GLU A 140 9.19 13.86 12.76
C GLU A 140 10.05 14.37 11.61
N PRO A 141 9.45 14.76 10.47
CA PRO A 141 10.20 15.43 9.42
C PRO A 141 10.66 16.82 9.89
N HIS A 142 11.71 17.33 9.26
CA HIS A 142 12.14 18.72 9.47
C HIS A 142 11.11 19.70 8.91
N GLY A 143 11.31 21.01 9.16
CA GLY A 143 10.37 22.07 8.75
C GLY A 143 10.10 22.16 7.24
N ASP A 144 10.93 21.54 6.40
CA ASP A 144 10.77 21.42 4.95
C ASP A 144 10.00 20.15 4.50
N GLY A 145 9.62 19.31 5.47
CA GLY A 145 8.95 18.03 5.26
C GLY A 145 9.88 16.87 4.91
N ALA A 146 11.20 17.04 4.97
CA ALA A 146 12.16 15.98 4.72
C ALA A 146 12.56 15.25 6.01
N PHE A 147 12.71 13.93 5.93
CA PHE A 147 13.32 13.13 6.99
C PHE A 147 14.83 13.18 6.84
N PHE A 148 15.51 13.64 7.89
CA PHE A 148 16.97 13.75 7.89
C PHE A 148 17.61 12.44 8.32
N ILE A 149 18.64 12.04 7.58
CA ILE A 149 19.52 10.92 7.90
C ILE A 149 20.94 11.47 7.95
N ASP A 150 21.58 11.34 9.11
CA ASP A 150 22.94 11.82 9.35
C ASP A 150 23.99 10.85 8.77
N ARG A 151 24.02 10.75 7.44
CA ARG A 151 24.89 9.89 6.63
C ARG A 151 25.32 10.58 5.34
N ASP A 152 26.38 10.09 4.71
CA ASP A 152 26.82 10.58 3.40
C ASP A 152 25.84 10.11 2.30
N GLY A 153 25.20 11.08 1.63
CA GLY A 153 24.24 10.79 0.57
C GLY A 153 24.85 10.42 -0.78
N THR A 154 26.17 10.45 -0.94
CA THR A 154 26.89 10.24 -2.21
C THR A 154 26.49 8.92 -2.89
N HIS A 155 26.43 7.82 -2.13
CA HIS A 155 26.11 6.48 -2.65
C HIS A 155 24.67 6.06 -2.44
N PHE A 156 23.86 6.87 -1.75
CA PHE A 156 22.48 6.51 -1.39
C PHE A 156 21.59 6.24 -2.61
N ARG A 157 21.89 6.85 -3.77
CA ARG A 157 21.17 6.57 -5.03
C ARG A 157 21.20 5.09 -5.44
N PHE A 158 22.30 4.39 -5.16
CA PHE A 158 22.46 2.98 -5.53
C PHE A 158 21.59 2.10 -4.64
N ILE A 159 21.55 2.40 -3.34
CA ILE A 159 20.66 1.76 -2.37
C ILE A 159 19.20 1.94 -2.80
N LEU A 160 18.79 3.19 -3.09
CA LEU A 160 17.43 3.46 -3.54
C LEU A 160 17.08 2.73 -4.84
N ASN A 161 17.98 2.68 -5.82
CA ASN A 161 17.73 1.99 -7.07
C ASN A 161 17.62 0.47 -6.90
N TYR A 162 18.45 -0.11 -6.02
CA TYR A 162 18.35 -1.50 -5.61
C TYR A 162 16.97 -1.77 -4.96
N LEU A 163 16.56 -0.95 -4.00
CA LEU A 163 15.24 -1.09 -3.36
C LEU A 163 14.08 -0.86 -4.35
N ARG A 164 14.24 -0.08 -5.40
CA ARG A 164 13.19 0.09 -6.44
C ARG A 164 13.09 -1.11 -7.37
N THR A 165 14.21 -1.66 -7.79
CA THR A 165 14.26 -2.56 -8.95
C THR A 165 14.69 -3.99 -8.62
N GLY A 166 15.28 -4.20 -7.44
CA GLY A 166 15.99 -5.43 -7.07
C GLY A 166 17.27 -5.66 -7.87
N LYS A 167 17.75 -4.68 -8.63
CA LYS A 167 18.96 -4.79 -9.46
C LYS A 167 20.08 -3.95 -8.86
N LEU A 168 21.20 -4.59 -8.56
CA LEU A 168 22.37 -3.91 -8.05
C LEU A 168 23.17 -3.25 -9.18
N THR A 169 23.57 -2.02 -8.93
CA THR A 169 24.54 -1.29 -9.76
C THR A 169 25.60 -0.75 -8.83
N PHE A 170 26.85 -0.74 -9.30
CA PHE A 170 27.99 -0.39 -8.46
C PHE A 170 28.53 1.00 -8.83
N PRO A 171 29.05 1.76 -7.86
CA PRO A 171 29.92 2.87 -8.17
C PRO A 171 31.23 2.38 -8.78
N GLU A 172 31.84 3.21 -9.63
CA GLU A 172 33.12 2.89 -10.26
C GLU A 172 34.29 3.20 -9.31
N GLY A 173 35.25 2.26 -9.24
CA GLY A 173 36.47 2.41 -8.45
C GLY A 173 36.42 1.73 -7.08
N ALA A 174 37.57 1.22 -6.63
CA ALA A 174 37.67 0.41 -5.41
C ALA A 174 37.28 1.19 -4.14
N THR A 175 37.67 2.47 -4.04
CA THR A 175 37.31 3.33 -2.92
C THR A 175 35.81 3.55 -2.83
N ALA A 176 35.17 3.93 -3.94
CA ALA A 176 33.73 4.17 -3.98
C ALA A 176 32.93 2.89 -3.71
N LEU A 177 33.44 1.72 -4.12
CA LEU A 177 32.83 0.43 -3.80
C LEU A 177 32.94 0.12 -2.29
N ALA A 178 34.06 0.44 -1.65
CA ALA A 178 34.21 0.27 -0.21
C ALA A 178 33.27 1.20 0.57
N GLU A 179 33.20 2.48 0.20
CA GLU A 179 32.25 3.45 0.78
C GLU A 179 30.79 3.00 0.60
N PHE A 180 30.42 2.52 -0.59
CA PHE A 180 29.09 1.98 -0.83
C PHE A 180 28.79 0.73 0.02
N LYS A 181 29.78 -0.14 0.25
CA LYS A 181 29.64 -1.28 1.16
C LYS A 181 29.39 -0.81 2.60
N GLU A 182 30.08 0.22 3.07
CA GLU A 182 29.85 0.82 4.38
C GLU A 182 28.44 1.38 4.52
N GLU A 183 27.91 2.05 3.49
CA GLU A 183 26.52 2.50 3.52
C GLU A 183 25.52 1.33 3.50
N ALA A 184 25.74 0.31 2.66
CA ALA A 184 24.87 -0.87 2.63
C ALA A 184 24.80 -1.59 3.99
N ASP A 185 25.94 -1.64 4.71
CA ASP A 185 26.03 -2.16 6.07
C ASP A 185 25.27 -1.27 7.07
N PHE A 186 25.48 0.05 7.03
CA PHE A 186 24.77 1.01 7.88
C PHE A 186 23.24 0.89 7.74
N TYR A 187 22.74 0.87 6.50
CA TYR A 187 21.30 0.73 6.22
C TYR A 187 20.78 -0.71 6.38
N GLN A 188 21.66 -1.67 6.68
CA GLN A 188 21.35 -3.08 6.89
C GLN A 188 20.65 -3.72 5.69
N ILE A 189 21.14 -3.45 4.48
CA ILE A 189 20.59 -4.01 3.23
C ILE A 189 21.32 -5.31 2.90
N GLN A 190 20.93 -6.41 3.52
CA GLN A 190 21.66 -7.68 3.44
C GLN A 190 21.85 -8.18 2.01
N GLY A 191 20.82 -8.03 1.15
CA GLY A 191 20.94 -8.47 -0.24
C GLY A 191 22.04 -7.76 -1.03
N ILE A 192 22.36 -6.50 -0.71
CA ILE A 192 23.50 -5.80 -1.32
C ILE A 192 24.83 -6.37 -0.81
N LEU A 193 24.92 -6.65 0.50
CA LEU A 193 26.12 -7.19 1.13
C LEU A 193 26.46 -8.57 0.57
N ASP A 194 25.46 -9.43 0.42
CA ASP A 194 25.61 -10.77 -0.14
C ASP A 194 26.13 -10.71 -1.59
N GLU A 195 25.55 -9.85 -2.43
CA GLU A 195 25.99 -9.68 -3.82
C GLU A 195 27.42 -9.11 -3.93
N LEU A 196 27.83 -8.24 -3.01
CA LEU A 196 29.19 -7.67 -2.97
C LEU A 196 30.23 -8.74 -2.61
N ASP A 197 29.92 -9.63 -1.67
CA ASP A 197 30.82 -10.71 -1.26
C ASP A 197 30.93 -11.79 -2.35
N ASP A 198 29.83 -12.12 -3.03
CA ASP A 198 29.83 -13.00 -4.21
C ASP A 198 30.67 -12.45 -5.37
N THR A 199 30.62 -11.14 -5.59
CA THR A 199 31.39 -10.48 -6.66
C THR A 199 32.89 -10.52 -6.39
N ARG A 200 33.30 -10.35 -5.11
CA ARG A 200 34.69 -10.52 -4.69
C ARG A 200 35.17 -11.94 -4.95
N LEU A 201 34.40 -12.95 -4.56
CA LEU A 201 34.74 -14.35 -4.80
C LEU A 201 34.93 -14.65 -6.30
N LYS A 202 34.11 -14.10 -7.18
CA LYS A 202 34.24 -14.29 -8.64
C LYS A 202 35.44 -13.57 -9.26
N SER A 203 36.02 -12.57 -8.59
CA SER A 203 37.21 -11.86 -9.07
C SER A 203 38.54 -12.49 -8.64
N GLU A 204 38.48 -13.48 -7.72
CA GLU A 204 39.64 -14.20 -7.19
C GLU A 204 39.88 -15.58 -7.85
N PHE A 205 39.07 -15.95 -8.86
CA PHE A 205 39.21 -17.16 -9.70
C PHE A 205 39.20 -16.81 -11.18
#